data_AF-A0A7M2X365-F1
#
_entry.id   AF-A0A7M2X365-F1
#
_cell.length_a   1.000
_cell.length_b   1.000
_cell.length_c   1.000
_cell.angle_alpha   90.00
_cell.angle_beta   90.00
_cell.angle_gamma   90.00
#
_symmetry.space_group_name_H-M   'P 1'
#
loop_
_entity.id
_entity.type
_entity.pdbx_description
1 polymer ?
#
loop_
_entity_poly.entity_id
_entity_poly.type
_entity_poly.pdbx_seq_one_letter_code
_entity_poly.pdbx_strand_id
1 'polypeptide(L)'
;MKTAKSEGTFLRLQIAEDAKTSLERQASRHGMSQTELASRLVGWLVGQPQLVQAAVLNNINSTVDADLSASLRARIGATGSAATPKASRASRGGKSP
;
A
#
# COMPACT_ATOMS: atom_id res chain seq x y z
N MET A 1 -10.29 -38.74 -11.20
CA MET A 1 -10.28 -37.37 -10.61
C MET A 1 -8.84 -37.05 -10.25
N LYS A 2 -8.16 -36.16 -11.00
CA LYS A 2 -6.79 -35.76 -10.70
C LYS A 2 -6.86 -34.69 -9.60
N THR A 3 -6.33 -34.99 -8.41
CA THR A 3 -6.17 -34.00 -7.36
C THR A 3 -5.14 -32.97 -7.85
N ALA A 4 -5.55 -31.72 -7.98
CA ALA A 4 -4.63 -30.63 -8.27
C ALA A 4 -3.66 -30.54 -7.07
N LYS A 5 -2.41 -30.93 -7.30
CA LYS A 5 -1.31 -30.68 -6.36
C LYS A 5 -1.19 -29.16 -6.25
N SER A 6 -1.50 -28.58 -5.09
CA SER A 6 -1.13 -27.18 -4.83
C SER A 6 0.38 -27.10 -4.93
N GLU A 7 0.90 -26.62 -6.06
CA GLU A 7 2.31 -26.28 -6.21
C GLU A 7 2.58 -25.02 -5.39
N GLY A 8 2.70 -25.19 -4.08
CA GLY A 8 3.21 -24.14 -3.20
C GLY A 8 4.70 -23.94 -3.47
N THR A 9 5.10 -22.69 -3.70
CA THR A 9 6.52 -22.33 -3.68
C THR A 9 6.96 -22.14 -2.23
N PHE A 10 8.07 -22.79 -1.84
CA PHE A 10 8.63 -22.66 -0.50
C PHE A 10 9.81 -21.69 -0.50
N LEU A 11 9.76 -20.69 0.38
CA LEU A 11 10.86 -19.77 0.63
C LEU A 11 11.44 -20.05 2.01
N ARG A 12 12.76 -20.25 2.09
CA ARG A 12 13.48 -20.35 3.36
C ARG A 12 14.11 -18.99 3.66
N LEU A 13 13.76 -18.43 4.82
CA LEU A 13 14.26 -17.15 5.28
C LEU A 13 15.16 -17.36 6.49
N GLN A 14 16.34 -16.74 6.46
CA GLN A 14 17.15 -16.57 7.66
C GLN A 14 16.78 -15.23 8.28
N ILE A 15 16.26 -15.26 9.50
CA ILE A 15 15.86 -14.08 10.26
C ILE A 15 16.52 -14.14 11.63
N ALA A 16 16.66 -12.97 12.28
CA ALA A 16 17.13 -12.91 13.65
C ALA A 16 16.13 -13.58 14.61
N GLU A 17 16.63 -14.13 15.73
CA GLU A 17 15.82 -14.93 16.65
C GLU A 17 14.72 -14.09 17.35
N ASP A 18 14.99 -12.82 17.61
CA ASP A 18 14.05 -11.86 18.16
C ASP A 18 12.91 -11.55 17.18
N ALA A 19 13.23 -11.43 15.89
CA ALA A 19 12.25 -11.24 14.82
C ALA A 19 11.35 -12.48 14.67
N LYS A 20 11.92 -13.68 14.76
CA LYS A 20 11.16 -14.95 14.77
C LYS A 20 10.20 -15.00 15.95
N THR A 21 10.71 -14.75 17.15
CA THR A 21 9.91 -14.74 18.39
C THR A 21 8.76 -13.73 18.31
N SER A 22 9.03 -12.54 17.77
CA SER A 22 8.02 -11.50 17.57
C SER A 22 6.94 -11.94 16.58
N LEU A 23 7.34 -12.57 15.47
CA LEU A 23 6.42 -13.09 14.47
C LEU A 23 5.52 -14.20 15.05
N GLU A 24 6.08 -15.12 15.83
CA GLU A 24 5.33 -16.18 16.53
C GLU A 24 4.30 -15.61 17.51
N ARG A 25 4.68 -14.59 18.29
CA ARG A 25 3.75 -13.89 19.20
C ARG A 25 2.61 -13.23 18.43
N GLN A 26 2.89 -12.58 17.31
CA GLN A 26 1.86 -11.95 16.49
C GLN A 26 0.93 -13.00 15.86
N ALA A 27 1.49 -14.08 15.32
CA ALA A 27 0.71 -15.19 14.76
C ALA A 27 -0.24 -15.77 15.80
N SER A 28 0.26 -15.99 17.02
CA SER A 28 -0.52 -16.51 18.15
C SER A 28 -1.68 -15.59 18.55
N ARG A 29 -1.44 -14.27 18.59
CA ARG A 29 -2.49 -13.27 18.91
C ARG A 29 -3.66 -13.29 17.92
N HIS A 30 -3.38 -13.62 16.66
CA HIS A 30 -4.38 -13.67 15.60
C HIS A 30 -4.93 -15.07 15.34
N GLY A 31 -4.53 -16.09 16.13
CA GLY A 31 -4.94 -17.48 15.93
C GLY A 31 -4.46 -18.07 14.60
N MET A 32 -3.31 -17.62 14.10
CA MET A 32 -2.74 -18.02 12.82
C MET A 32 -1.43 -18.79 13.00
N SER A 33 -1.07 -19.62 12.03
CA SER A 33 0.30 -20.13 11.93
C SER A 33 1.27 -19.04 11.45
N GLN A 34 2.56 -19.21 11.77
CA GLN A 34 3.62 -18.32 11.29
C GLN A 34 3.64 -18.23 9.76
N THR A 35 3.44 -19.36 9.06
CA THR A 35 3.40 -19.42 7.60
C THR A 35 2.23 -18.63 7.03
N GLU A 36 1.02 -18.79 7.59
CA GLU A 36 -0.15 -18.02 7.13
C GLU A 36 0.02 -16.51 7.34
N LEU A 37 0.56 -16.11 8.50
CA LEU A 37 0.83 -14.70 8.77
C LEU A 37 1.87 -14.17 7.78
N ALA A 38 2.97 -14.89 7.56
CA ALA A 38 4.01 -14.50 6.60
C ALA A 38 3.47 -14.41 5.17
N SER A 39 2.67 -15.37 4.72
CA SER A 39 2.02 -15.33 3.40
C SER A 39 1.11 -14.12 3.23
N ARG A 40 0.33 -13.77 4.27
CA ARG A 40 -0.52 -12.57 4.26
C ARG A 40 0.31 -11.29 4.22
N LEU A 41 1.40 -11.21 4.98
CA LEU A 41 2.30 -10.06 5.00
C LEU A 41 2.95 -9.83 3.64
N VAL A 42 3.46 -10.89 3.00
CA VAL A 42 4.04 -10.79 1.66
C VAL A 42 2.99 -10.37 0.64
N GLY A 43 1.80 -10.98 0.68
CA GLY A 43 0.69 -10.60 -0.21
C GLY A 43 0.26 -9.14 -0.02
N TRP A 44 0.19 -8.66 1.22
CA TRP A 44 -0.10 -7.27 1.54
C TRP A 44 0.96 -6.32 0.99
N LEU A 45 2.25 -6.63 1.21
CA LEU A 45 3.38 -5.80 0.81
C LEU A 45 3.43 -5.60 -0.70
N VAL A 46 3.24 -6.67 -1.49
CA VAL A 46 3.22 -6.61 -2.95
C VAL A 46 2.07 -5.76 -3.48
N GLY A 47 0.94 -5.70 -2.76
CA GLY A 47 -0.18 -4.83 -3.08
C GLY A 47 0.01 -3.35 -2.73
N GLN A 48 1.07 -2.98 -2.01
CA GLN A 48 1.30 -1.60 -1.61
C GLN A 48 1.93 -0.76 -2.73
N PRO A 49 1.74 0.57 -2.75
CA PRO A 49 2.48 1.46 -3.64
C PRO A 49 3.99 1.35 -3.45
N GLN A 50 4.76 1.58 -4.53
CA GLN A 50 6.23 1.48 -4.54
C GLN A 50 6.90 2.25 -3.39
N LEU A 51 6.38 3.43 -3.07
CA LEU A 51 6.86 4.26 -1.96
C LEU A 51 6.74 3.56 -0.60
N VAL A 52 5.62 2.89 -0.34
CA VAL A 52 5.38 2.16 0.92
C VAL A 52 6.28 0.93 0.98
N GLN A 53 6.43 0.21 -0.13
CA GLN A 53 7.36 -0.92 -0.20
C GLN A 53 8.80 -0.48 0.09
N ALA A 54 9.25 0.63 -0.50
CA ALA A 54 10.58 1.20 -0.28
C ALA A 54 10.80 1.62 1.17
N ALA A 55 9.79 2.26 1.79
CA ALA A 55 9.84 2.65 3.20
C ALA A 55 9.94 1.43 4.13
N VAL A 56 9.14 0.39 3.91
CA VAL A 56 9.14 -0.83 4.72
C VAL A 56 10.45 -1.60 4.59
N LEU A 57 11.03 -1.65 3.39
CA LEU A 57 12.30 -2.34 3.13
C LEU A 57 13.53 -1.49 3.51
N ASN A 58 13.34 -0.34 4.14
CA ASN A 58 14.39 0.64 4.45
C ASN A 58 15.29 0.97 3.24
N ASN A 59 14.70 0.91 2.03
CA ASN A 59 15.33 1.16 0.74
C ASN A 59 14.84 2.51 0.18
N ILE A 60 14.86 3.55 1.02
CA ILE A 60 14.61 4.92 0.54
C ILE A 60 15.85 5.37 -0.21
N ASN A 61 15.93 5.00 -1.48
CA ASN A 61 16.91 5.58 -2.40
C ASN A 61 16.48 7.03 -2.70
N SER A 62 17.44 7.89 -3.08
CA SER A 62 17.22 9.34 -3.30
C SER A 62 16.11 9.66 -4.31
N THR A 63 15.82 8.73 -5.24
CA THR A 63 14.70 8.84 -6.19
C THR A 63 13.32 8.81 -5.51
N VAL A 64 13.18 7.99 -4.45
CA VAL A 64 11.92 7.82 -3.71
C VAL A 64 11.63 9.05 -2.84
N ASP A 65 12.67 9.73 -2.36
CA ASP A 65 12.57 10.97 -1.60
C ASP A 65 12.01 12.13 -2.45
N ALA A 66 12.39 12.20 -3.72
CA ALA A 66 11.86 13.18 -4.67
C ALA A 66 10.35 12.96 -4.94
N ASP A 67 9.93 11.71 -5.15
CA ASP A 67 8.53 11.35 -5.35
C ASP A 67 7.69 11.54 -4.09
N LEU A 68 8.24 11.26 -2.91
CA LEU A 68 7.60 11.53 -1.62
C LEU A 68 7.42 13.03 -1.41
N SER A 69 8.46 13.83 -1.65
CA SER A 69 8.42 15.29 -1.55
C SER A 69 7.41 15.90 -2.52
N ALA A 70 7.35 15.40 -3.76
CA ALA A 70 6.35 15.82 -4.75
C ALA A 70 4.93 15.43 -4.32
N SER A 71 4.73 14.22 -3.81
CA SER A 71 3.42 13.73 -3.34
C SER A 71 2.94 14.48 -2.09
N LEU A 72 3.82 14.78 -1.14
CA LEU A 72 3.52 15.59 0.04
C LEU A 72 3.17 17.03 -0.38
N ARG A 73 3.96 17.63 -1.28
CA ARG A 73 3.67 18.97 -1.80
C ARG A 73 2.33 19.03 -2.54
N ALA A 74 2.02 18.01 -3.35
CA ALA A 74 0.74 17.93 -4.06
C ALA A 74 -0.44 17.83 -3.08
N ARG A 75 -0.31 17.06 -2.00
CA ARG A 75 -1.36 16.94 -0.98
C ARG A 75 -1.54 18.22 -0.18
N ILE A 76 -0.46 18.85 0.25
CA ILE A 76 -0.51 20.13 0.97
C ILE A 76 -1.08 21.24 0.07
N GLY A 77 -0.66 21.28 -1.20
CA GLY A 77 -1.19 22.21 -2.19
C GLY A 77 -2.68 21.99 -2.49
N ALA A 78 -3.12 20.73 -2.57
CA ALA A 78 -4.54 20.39 -2.77
C ALA A 78 -5.41 20.78 -1.56
N THR A 79 -4.91 20.63 -0.33
CA THR A 79 -5.63 21.09 0.87
C THR A 79 -5.73 22.61 0.99
N GLY A 80 -4.80 23.36 0.36
CA GLY A 80 -4.86 24.83 0.32
C GLY A 80 -5.79 25.41 -0.76
N SER A 81 -6.21 24.61 -1.75
CA SER A 81 -7.01 25.07 -2.90
C SER A 81 -8.52 24.77 -2.75
N ALA A 82 -8.97 24.17 -1.65
CA ALA A 82 -10.36 23.84 -1.39
C ALA A 82 -11.17 24.96 -0.69
N ALA A 83 -10.90 26.23 -1.01
CA ALA A 83 -11.59 27.37 -0.40
C ALA A 83 -12.09 28.39 -1.43
N THR A 84 -13.02 28.00 -2.31
CA THR A 84 -14.09 28.92 -2.79
C THR A 84 -15.25 28.13 -3.41
N PRO A 85 -16.43 28.01 -2.76
CA PRO A 85 -17.65 27.65 -3.46
C PRO A 85 -18.27 28.92 -4.02
N LYS A 86 -18.26 29.11 -5.35
CA LYS A 86 -19.14 30.10 -5.99
C LYS A 86 -19.97 29.44 -7.08
N ALA A 87 -21.19 29.09 -6.67
CA ALA A 87 -22.30 28.80 -7.53
C ALA A 87 -22.54 29.96 -8.52
N SER A 88 -22.71 29.65 -9.81
CA SER A 88 -23.90 30.05 -10.57
C SER A 88 -23.91 29.42 -11.95
N ARG A 89 -25.03 28.75 -12.16
CA ARG A 89 -25.51 27.90 -13.26
C ARG A 89 -25.62 28.63 -14.60
N ALA A 90 -25.36 27.86 -15.65
CA ALA A 90 -25.40 28.19 -17.07
C ALA A 90 -26.82 28.30 -17.68
N SER A 91 -26.84 28.77 -18.94
CA SER A 91 -27.77 28.49 -20.07
C SER A 91 -28.39 29.78 -20.64
N ARG A 92 -28.02 30.33 -21.81
CA ARG A 92 -28.07 29.88 -23.23
C ARG A 92 -29.45 29.39 -23.72
N GLY A 93 -29.90 29.99 -24.83
CA GLY A 93 -30.96 29.52 -25.75
C GLY A 93 -32.28 30.30 -25.61
N GLY A 94 -32.94 30.81 -26.64
CA GLY A 94 -32.74 30.69 -28.09
C GLY A 94 -33.60 31.71 -28.86
N LYS A 95 -33.23 31.98 -30.11
CA LYS A 95 -33.91 32.88 -31.05
C LYS A 95 -34.43 32.04 -32.22
N SER A 96 -35.73 32.08 -32.48
CA SER A 96 -36.42 31.70 -33.73
C SER A 96 -37.39 32.83 -34.08
N PRO A 97 -37.58 33.16 -35.35
CA PRO A 97 -38.52 32.41 -36.20
C PRO A 97 -37.92 31.89 -37.51
#